data_AF-A0ABC8EG03-F1
#
_entry.id   AF-A0ABC8EG03-F1
#
_cell.length_a   1.000
_cell.length_b   1.000
_cell.length_c   1.000
_cell.angle_alpha   90.00
_cell.angle_beta   90.00
_cell.angle_gamma   90.00
#
_symmetry.space_group_name_H-M   'P 1'
#
loop_
_entity.id
_entity.type
_entity.pdbx_description
1 polymer ?
#
loop_
_entity_poly.entity_id
_entity_poly.type
_entity_poly.pdbx_seq_one_letter_code
_entity_poly.pdbx_strand_id
1 'polypeptide(L)'
;MSDEYEEYYLNQRNAKLQIKSKSLLNKYYLTYLLKVPEVKKRLTGINRGVRQANIANKDILNLEVPLPPIELQNQFADFVNEVDKLKFEMEKSLKELENNFNSLMQKAFKGELFN
;
A
#
# COMPACT_ATOMS: atom_id res chain seq x y z
N MET A 1 0.03 4.06 3.72
CA MET A 1 -0.67 4.89 4.71
C MET A 1 -0.13 6.28 4.51
N SER A 2 -0.83 7.08 3.71
CA SER A 2 -0.59 8.51 3.63
C SER A 2 -1.09 9.11 4.94
N ASP A 3 -0.30 9.98 5.57
CA ASP A 3 -0.73 10.79 6.70
C ASP A 3 -1.61 11.97 6.20
N GLU A 4 -2.49 11.70 5.23
CA GLU A 4 -3.35 12.70 4.57
C GLU A 4 -4.48 13.20 5.47
N TYR A 5 -4.80 12.48 6.53
CA TYR A 5 -5.90 12.80 7.44
C TYR A 5 -5.41 12.79 8.90
N GLU A 6 -5.81 13.81 9.67
CA GLU A 6 -5.48 13.92 11.10
C GLU A 6 -6.19 12.87 11.95
N GLU A 7 -7.38 12.45 11.54
CA GLU A 7 -8.21 11.48 12.25
C GLU A 7 -8.79 10.42 11.32
N TYR A 8 -9.02 9.22 11.85
CA TYR A 8 -9.61 8.09 11.14
C TYR A 8 -10.71 7.43 11.96
N TYR A 9 -11.85 7.16 11.33
CA TYR A 9 -12.94 6.40 11.94
C TYR A 9 -12.69 4.89 11.87
N LEU A 10 -12.55 4.24 13.03
CA LEU A 10 -12.36 2.79 13.13
C LEU A 10 -13.72 2.08 13.26
N ASN A 11 -14.22 1.52 12.17
CA ASN A 11 -15.45 0.72 12.17
C ASN A 11 -15.21 -0.74 12.64
N GLN A 12 -16.29 -1.48 12.87
CA GLN A 12 -16.25 -2.87 13.37
C GLN A 12 -15.55 -3.90 12.46
N ARG A 13 -15.25 -3.53 11.20
CA ARG A 13 -14.57 -4.41 10.22
C ARG A 13 -13.10 -4.03 10.02
N ASN A 14 -12.63 -2.98 10.68
CA ASN A 14 -11.25 -2.52 10.62
C ASN A 14 -10.54 -2.78 11.94
N ALA A 15 -9.29 -3.23 11.86
CA ALA A 15 -8.40 -3.40 13.01
C ALA A 15 -7.27 -2.39 12.96
N LYS A 16 -6.95 -1.78 14.11
CA LYS A 16 -5.76 -0.93 14.26
C LYS A 16 -4.60 -1.76 14.78
N LEU A 17 -3.53 -1.85 13.98
CA LEU A 17 -2.25 -2.40 14.43
C LEU A 17 -1.38 -1.28 14.97
N GLN A 18 -0.92 -1.41 16.21
CA GLN A 18 -0.01 -0.45 16.84
C GLN A 18 1.30 -1.15 17.21
N ILE A 19 2.40 -0.64 16.69
CA ILE A 19 3.74 -1.12 17.02
C ILE A 19 4.14 -0.56 18.39
N LYS A 20 4.36 -1.45 19.36
CA LYS A 20 4.76 -1.07 20.72
C LYS A 20 6.23 -0.68 20.83
N SER A 21 7.10 -1.31 20.03
CA SER A 21 8.54 -1.07 20.05
C SER A 21 9.07 -0.83 18.63
N LYS A 22 9.44 0.42 18.35
CA LYS A 22 10.04 0.81 17.06
C LYS A 22 11.47 0.27 16.89
N SER A 23 12.15 -0.08 17.98
CA SER A 23 13.49 -0.71 17.91
C SER A 23 13.43 -2.19 17.51
N LEU A 24 12.26 -2.82 17.58
CA LEU A 24 12.07 -4.22 17.21
C LEU A 24 11.48 -4.39 15.80
N LEU A 25 10.58 -3.48 15.40
CA LEU A 25 9.81 -3.63 14.19
C LEU A 25 9.62 -2.30 13.46
N ASN A 26 10.03 -2.27 12.20
CA ASN A 26 9.80 -1.15 11.30
C ASN A 26 8.38 -1.22 10.70
N LYS A 27 7.66 -0.08 10.69
CA LYS A 27 6.29 0.05 10.17
C LYS A 27 6.18 -0.29 8.69
N TYR A 28 7.13 0.16 7.87
CA TYR A 28 7.13 -0.09 6.44
C TYR A 28 7.43 -1.56 6.17
N TYR A 29 8.42 -2.15 6.83
CA TYR A 29 8.67 -3.59 6.74
C TYR A 29 7.40 -4.41 7.06
N LEU A 30 6.75 -4.15 8.19
CA LEU A 30 5.49 -4.82 8.56
C LEU A 30 4.41 -4.64 7.47
N THR A 31 4.27 -3.43 6.92
CA THR A 31 3.27 -3.12 5.90
C THR A 31 3.49 -3.98 4.64
N TYR A 32 4.74 -4.14 4.21
CA TYR A 32 5.07 -4.97 3.04
C TYR A 32 4.96 -6.46 3.34
N LEU A 33 5.37 -6.88 4.54
CA LEU A 33 5.21 -8.25 5.00
C LEU A 33 3.75 -8.71 4.97
N LEU A 34 2.81 -7.86 5.39
CA LEU A 34 1.37 -8.15 5.34
C LEU A 34 0.80 -8.20 3.90
N LYS A 35 1.51 -7.63 2.92
CA LYS A 35 1.15 -7.71 1.49
C LYS A 35 1.67 -8.99 0.83
N VAL A 36 2.63 -9.70 1.43
CA VAL A 36 3.16 -10.96 0.90
C VAL A 36 2.01 -11.97 0.73
N PRO A 37 1.85 -12.60 -0.45
CA PRO A 37 0.70 -13.46 -0.74
C PRO A 37 0.48 -14.57 0.29
N GLU A 38 1.54 -15.21 0.77
CA GLU A 38 1.51 -16.29 1.75
C GLU A 38 1.00 -15.78 3.11
N VAL A 39 1.49 -14.62 3.55
CA VAL A 39 1.07 -13.97 4.81
C VAL A 39 -0.40 -13.55 4.70
N LYS A 40 -0.78 -12.90 3.60
CA LYS A 40 -2.16 -12.49 3.34
C LYS A 40 -3.12 -13.69 3.32
N LYS A 41 -2.74 -14.79 2.66
CA LYS A 41 -3.53 -16.04 2.62
C LYS A 41 -3.74 -16.64 4.00
N ARG A 42 -2.71 -16.64 4.86
CA ARG A 42 -2.81 -17.11 6.25
C ARG A 42 -3.81 -16.27 7.06
N LEU A 43 -3.76 -14.95 6.92
CA LEU A 43 -4.64 -14.03 7.65
C LEU A 43 -6.09 -14.02 7.18
N THR A 44 -6.31 -14.16 5.87
CA THR A 44 -7.65 -14.05 5.26
C THR A 44 -8.46 -15.34 5.30
N GLY A 45 -7.86 -16.45 5.77
CA GLY A 45 -8.54 -17.74 5.85
C GLY A 45 -9.01 -18.26 4.49
N ILE A 46 -8.42 -17.80 3.38
CA ILE A 46 -8.78 -18.23 2.01
C ILE A 46 -8.66 -19.76 1.87
N ASN A 47 -7.74 -20.39 2.62
CA ASN A 47 -7.63 -21.85 2.68
C ASN A 47 -8.82 -22.57 3.37
N ARG A 48 -9.73 -21.85 4.04
CA ARG A 48 -10.89 -22.40 4.77
C ARG A 48 -12.19 -22.39 3.93
N GLY A 49 -12.14 -22.02 2.64
CA GLY A 49 -13.27 -22.08 1.72
C GLY A 49 -14.41 -21.09 2.01
N VAL A 50 -14.13 -20.01 2.76
CA VAL A 50 -15.15 -19.05 3.22
C VAL A 50 -15.49 -18.07 2.09
N ARG A 51 -16.79 -17.88 1.80
CA ARG A 51 -17.28 -16.95 0.76
C ARG A 51 -16.93 -15.48 1.02
N GLN A 52 -16.74 -15.11 2.29
CA GLN A 52 -16.25 -13.80 2.70
C GLN A 52 -15.04 -14.00 3.62
N ALA A 53 -13.87 -13.51 3.18
CA ALA A 53 -12.66 -13.53 3.99
C ALA A 53 -12.84 -12.57 5.18
N ASN A 54 -12.80 -13.14 6.39
CA ASN A 54 -12.73 -12.38 7.64
C ASN A 54 -11.39 -12.67 8.32
N ILE A 55 -10.71 -11.62 8.76
CA ILE A 55 -9.46 -11.75 9.53
C ILE A 55 -9.84 -11.87 11.00
N ALA A 56 -9.59 -13.03 11.60
CA ALA A 56 -9.83 -13.22 13.03
C ALA A 56 -8.65 -12.70 13.85
N ASN A 57 -8.92 -12.07 14.99
CA ASN A 57 -7.87 -11.57 15.90
C ASN A 57 -6.86 -12.66 16.29
N LYS A 58 -7.32 -13.91 16.48
CA LYS A 58 -6.44 -15.05 16.75
C LYS A 58 -5.43 -15.32 15.62
N ASP A 59 -5.85 -15.14 14.36
CA ASP A 59 -5.00 -15.41 13.21
C ASP A 59 -3.95 -14.31 13.06
N ILE A 60 -4.25 -13.07 13.52
CA ILE A 60 -3.27 -11.97 13.62
C ILE A 60 -2.27 -12.23 14.75
N LEU A 61 -2.76 -12.58 15.94
CA LEU A 61 -1.91 -12.75 17.14
C LEU A 61 -0.97 -13.95 17.03
N ASN A 62 -1.37 -14.99 16.30
CA ASN A 62 -0.57 -16.20 16.08
C ASN A 62 0.22 -16.14 14.75
N LEU A 63 0.29 -14.98 14.10
CA LEU A 63 1.00 -14.85 12.84
C LEU A 63 2.51 -14.95 13.07
N GLU A 64 3.10 -16.07 12.66
CA GLU A 64 4.55 -16.25 12.62
C GLU A 64 5.12 -15.77 11.28
N VAL A 65 6.12 -14.89 11.37
CA VAL A 65 6.78 -14.24 10.24
C VAL A 65 8.27 -14.05 10.49
N PRO A 66 9.10 -13.96 9.44
CA PRO A 66 10.50 -13.59 9.58
C PRO A 66 10.64 -12.21 10.22
N LEU A 67 11.48 -12.13 11.27
CA LEU A 67 11.82 -10.89 11.95
C LEU A 67 13.34 -10.69 11.89
N PRO A 68 13.87 -10.13 10.79
CA PRO A 68 15.30 -9.84 10.68
C PRO A 68 15.71 -8.71 11.64
N PRO A 69 17.01 -8.50 11.90
CA PRO A 69 17.51 -7.35 12.66
C PRO A 69 16.93 -6.02 12.17
N ILE A 70 16.73 -5.08 13.09
CA ILE A 70 16.06 -3.80 12.80
C ILE A 70 16.78 -2.99 11.72
N GLU A 71 18.10 -3.12 11.63
CA GLU A 71 18.94 -2.49 10.62
C GLU A 71 18.58 -2.94 9.21
N LEU A 72 18.37 -4.25 9.00
CA LEU A 72 17.95 -4.80 7.71
C LEU A 72 16.51 -4.41 7.37
N GLN A 73 15.63 -4.35 8.38
CA GLN A 73 14.26 -3.86 8.18
C GLN A 73 14.25 -2.40 7.71
N ASN A 74 15.13 -1.56 8.27
CA ASN A 74 15.26 -0.16 7.89
C ASN A 74 15.83 -0.02 6.47
N GLN A 75 16.89 -0.76 6.12
CA GLN A 75 17.44 -0.77 4.76
C GLN A 75 16.41 -1.18 3.72
N PHE A 76 15.61 -2.22 4.01
CA PHE A 76 14.49 -2.60 3.17
C PHE A 76 13.45 -1.47 3.04
N ALA A 77 13.08 -0.84 4.17
CA ALA A 77 12.10 0.23 4.18
C ALA A 77 12.55 1.43 3.35
N ASP A 78 13.82 1.82 3.44
CA ASP A 78 14.39 2.94 2.69
C ASP A 78 14.33 2.67 1.19
N PHE A 79 14.82 1.50 0.75
CA PHE A 79 14.77 1.11 -0.67
C PHE A 79 13.35 1.10 -1.22
N VAL A 80 12.41 0.52 -0.47
CA VAL A 80 11.03 0.38 -0.92
C VAL A 80 10.31 1.73 -0.96
N ASN A 81 10.60 2.63 -0.01
CA ASN A 81 10.05 3.98 -0.01
C ASN A 81 10.53 4.77 -1.23
N GLU A 82 11.79 4.64 -1.62
CA GLU A 82 12.31 5.26 -2.85
C GLU A 82 11.60 4.72 -4.10
N VAL A 83 11.43 3.40 -4.20
CA VAL A 83 10.72 2.77 -5.31
C VAL A 83 9.26 3.22 -5.39
N ASP A 84 8.56 3.28 -4.26
CA ASP A 84 7.17 3.72 -4.21
C ASP A 84 7.03 5.20 -4.60
N LYS A 85 7.97 6.06 -4.17
CA LYS A 85 8.01 7.46 -4.58
C LYS A 85 8.17 7.60 -6.09
N LEU A 86 9.12 6.87 -6.68
CA LEU A 86 9.34 6.88 -8.13
C LEU A 86 8.10 6.41 -8.90
N LYS A 87 7.44 5.34 -8.43
CA LYS A 87 6.19 4.86 -9.04
C LYS A 87 5.09 5.92 -9.00
N PHE A 88 4.91 6.59 -7.86
CA PHE A 88 3.92 7.65 -7.74
C PHE A 88 4.18 8.82 -8.69
N GLU A 89 5.45 9.24 -8.82
CA GLU A 89 5.84 10.29 -9.77
C GLU A 89 5.57 9.87 -11.22
N MET A 90 5.88 8.62 -11.58
CA MET A 90 5.59 8.07 -12.92
C MET A 90 4.09 8.03 -13.23
N GLU A 91 3.26 7.58 -12.28
CA GLU A 91 1.79 7.55 -12.44
C GLU A 91 1.22 8.95 -12.63
N LYS A 92 1.75 9.94 -11.90
CA LYS A 92 1.37 11.34 -12.06
C LYS A 92 1.76 11.87 -13.45
N SER A 93 2.98 11.62 -13.91
CA SER A 93 3.42 12.03 -15.24
C SER A 93 2.62 11.38 -16.36
N LEU A 94 2.25 10.11 -16.22
CA LEU A 94 1.38 9.42 -17.18
C LEU A 94 0.01 10.10 -17.28
N LYS A 95 -0.60 10.42 -16.13
CA LYS A 95 -1.89 11.12 -16.08
C LYS A 95 -1.83 12.51 -16.72
N GLU A 96 -0.74 13.25 -16.49
CA GLU A 96 -0.51 14.56 -17.12
C GLU A 96 -0.38 14.42 -18.64
N LEU A 97 0.35 13.41 -19.11
CA LEU A 97 0.49 13.12 -20.54
C LEU A 97 -0.86 12.80 -21.21
N GLU A 98 -1.68 11.95 -20.58
CA GLU A 98 -3.02 11.63 -21.06
C GLU A 98 -3.93 12.87 -21.13
N ASN A 99 -3.89 13.72 -20.11
CA ASN A 99 -4.66 14.98 -20.09
C ASN A 99 -4.22 15.94 -21.20
N ASN A 100 -2.92 16.05 -21.44
CA ASN A 100 -2.37 16.87 -22.51
C ASN A 100 -2.76 16.34 -23.89
N PHE A 101 -2.65 15.02 -24.09
CA PHE A 101 -3.08 14.36 -25.32
C PHE A 101 -4.57 14.60 -25.60
N ASN A 102 -5.43 14.41 -24.60
CA ASN A 102 -6.87 14.65 -24.72
C ASN A 102 -7.17 16.12 -25.04
N SER A 103 -6.44 17.06 -24.42
CA SER A 103 -6.59 18.49 -24.69
C SER A 103 -6.20 18.86 -26.12
N LEU A 104 -5.11 18.30 -26.64
CA LEU A 104 -4.68 18.47 -28.03
C LEU A 104 -5.68 17.87 -29.01
N MET A 105 -6.19 16.67 -28.72
CA MET A 105 -7.22 16.02 -29.54
C MET A 105 -8.50 16.87 -29.61
N GLN A 106 -8.95 17.44 -28.50
CA GLN A 106 -10.10 18.35 -28.49
C GLN A 106 -9.87 19.60 -29.33
N LYS A 107 -8.67 20.22 -29.26
CA LYS A 107 -8.31 21.37 -30.11
C LYS A 107 -8.28 20.99 -31.59
N ALA A 108 -7.74 19.81 -31.91
CA ALA A 108 -7.70 19.29 -33.28
C ALA A 108 -9.11 19.09 -33.86
N PHE A 109 -10.01 18.47 -33.11
CA PHE A 109 -11.41 18.29 -33.53
C PHE A 109 -12.17 19.61 -33.73
N LYS A 110 -11.83 20.65 -32.97
CA LYS A 110 -12.43 21.99 -33.12
C LYS A 110 -11.78 22.83 -34.23
N GLY A 111 -10.70 22.35 -34.86
CA GLY A 111 -9.93 23.14 -35.83
C GLY A 111 -9.12 24.27 -35.21
N GLU A 112 -8.89 24.24 -33.89
CA GLU A 112 -8.19 25.27 -33.12
C GLU A 112 -6.69 24.95 -32.93
N LEU A 113 -6.17 23.94 -33.62
CA LEU A 113 -4.80 23.45 -33.38
C LEU A 113 -3.71 24.36 -33.98
N PHE A 114 -4.03 25.12 -35.03
CA PHE A 114 -3.08 25.94 -35.78
C PHE A 114 -3.52 27.42 -35.93
N ASN A 115 -4.61 27.82 -35.26
CA ASN A 115 -5.12 29.20 -35.25
C ASN A 115 -4.60 29.98 -34.03
#